data_AF-A0A4U7F1M4-F1
#
_entry.id   AF-A0A4U7F1M4-F1
#
_cell.length_a   1.000
_cell.length_b   1.000
_cell.length_c   1.000
_cell.angle_alpha   90.00
_cell.angle_beta   90.00
_cell.angle_gamma   90.00
#
_symmetry.space_group_name_H-M   'P 1'
#
loop_
_entity.id
_entity.type
_entity.pdbx_description
1 polymer ?
#
loop_
_entity_poly.entity_id
_entity_poly.type
_entity_poly.pdbx_seq_one_letter_code
_entity_poly.pdbx_strand_id
1 'polypeptide(L)'
;MYDVLVGIDNADDGRAVAQGDAIAALPERADAVTAHLCHVFRDNPEGASVHQIAAVRRARESLEDAGVDCVHYEASGDPADELLAAAPDIGPD
;
A
#
# COMPACT_ATOMS: atom_id res chain seq x y z
N MET A 1 11.24 -13.83 -0.45
CA MET A 1 10.09 -13.07 -0.95
C MET A 1 9.87 -12.03 0.13
N TYR A 2 9.85 -10.76 -0.24
CA TYR A 2 9.79 -9.64 0.68
C TYR A 2 8.41 -9.03 0.58
N ASP A 3 7.72 -9.00 1.71
CA ASP A 3 6.42 -8.38 1.84
C ASP A 3 6.62 -6.97 2.40
N VAL A 4 6.20 -5.96 1.65
CA VAL A 4 6.34 -4.56 2.04
C VAL A 4 4.97 -4.00 2.35
N LEU A 5 4.72 -3.62 3.60
CA LEU A 5 3.50 -2.95 4.01
C LEU A 5 3.60 -1.44 3.77
N VAL A 6 2.70 -0.90 2.94
CA VAL A 6 2.71 0.52 2.55
C VAL A 6 1.42 1.18 3.01
N GLY A 7 1.54 2.07 4.00
CA GLY A 7 0.43 2.95 4.39
C GLY A 7 0.21 4.04 3.34
N ILE A 8 -0.93 3.98 2.65
CA ILE A 8 -1.37 4.99 1.68
C ILE A 8 -2.40 5.89 2.34
N ASP A 9 -2.13 7.19 2.38
CA ASP A 9 -3.14 8.19 2.73
C ASP A 9 -3.91 8.67 1.49
N ASN A 10 -5.01 9.38 1.71
CA ASN A 10 -5.78 10.03 0.65
C ASN A 10 -5.52 11.55 0.59
N ALA A 11 -4.47 12.02 1.27
CA ALA A 11 -4.18 13.45 1.37
C ALA A 11 -3.38 13.93 0.16
N ASP A 12 -2.46 13.11 -0.36
CA ASP A 12 -1.59 13.48 -1.47
C ASP A 12 -1.19 12.29 -2.35
N ASP A 13 -1.62 12.29 -3.61
CA ASP A 13 -1.29 11.25 -4.59
C ASP A 13 0.23 11.13 -4.83
N GLY A 14 0.98 12.24 -4.73
CA GLY A 14 2.42 12.28 -4.98
C GLY A 14 3.21 11.52 -3.92
N ARG A 15 2.75 11.52 -2.67
CA ARG A 15 3.35 10.70 -1.61
C ARG A 15 3.19 9.20 -1.88
N ALA A 16 2.02 8.78 -2.32
CA ALA A 16 1.73 7.39 -2.65
C ALA A 16 2.60 6.89 -3.82
N VAL A 17 2.77 7.71 -4.86
CA VAL A 17 3.68 7.41 -5.98
C VAL A 17 5.13 7.32 -5.50
N ALA A 18 5.60 8.28 -4.71
CA ALA A 18 6.97 8.27 -4.20
C ALA A 18 7.29 7.04 -3.34
N GLN A 19 6.30 6.53 -2.59
CA GLN A 19 6.44 5.25 -1.87
C GLN A 19 6.53 4.06 -2.84
N GLY A 20 5.70 4.02 -3.88
CA GLY A 20 5.78 2.99 -4.93
C GLY A 20 7.15 2.99 -5.64
N ASP A 21 7.63 4.16 -6.05
CA ASP A 21 8.92 4.33 -6.70
C ASP A 21 10.08 3.90 -5.80
N ALA A 22 9.99 4.15 -4.48
CA ALA A 22 11.01 3.72 -3.53
C ALA A 22 11.11 2.20 -3.40
N ILE A 23 9.96 1.51 -3.45
CA ILE A 23 9.90 0.04 -3.42
C ILE A 23 10.41 -0.53 -4.74
N ALA A 24 10.03 0.06 -5.87
CA ALA A 24 10.54 -0.29 -7.19
C ALA A 24 12.06 -0.11 -7.31
N ALA A 25 12.64 0.82 -6.54
CA ALA A 25 14.08 1.06 -6.50
C ALA A 25 14.86 0.09 -5.60
N LEU A 26 14.18 -0.84 -4.91
CA LEU A 26 14.86 -1.85 -4.10
C LEU A 26 15.78 -2.70 -4.99
N PRO A 27 17.01 -3.01 -4.53
CA PRO A 27 18.00 -3.74 -5.33
C PRO A 27 17.63 -5.21 -5.58
N GLU A 28 16.56 -5.69 -4.98
CA GLU A 28 16.06 -7.05 -5.11
C GLU A 28 15.18 -7.19 -6.36
N ARG A 29 15.06 -8.42 -6.88
CA ARG A 29 14.26 -8.64 -8.09
C ARG A 29 12.80 -8.28 -7.81
N ALA A 30 12.16 -7.54 -8.71
CA ALA A 30 10.76 -7.14 -8.57
C ALA A 30 9.81 -8.35 -8.37
N ASP A 31 10.11 -9.51 -8.98
CA ASP A 31 9.39 -10.78 -8.78
C ASP A 31 9.60 -11.42 -7.40
N ALA A 32 10.45 -10.84 -6.55
CA ALA A 32 10.66 -11.25 -5.18
C ALA A 32 10.04 -10.30 -4.17
N VAL A 33 9.38 -9.21 -4.60
CA VAL A 33 8.76 -8.20 -3.74
C VAL A 33 7.24 -8.19 -3.94
N THR A 34 6.49 -8.17 -2.86
CA THR A 34 5.04 -7.97 -2.85
C THR A 34 4.70 -6.76 -2.01
N ALA A 35 4.11 -5.74 -2.65
CA ALA A 35 3.70 -4.50 -1.99
C ALA A 35 2.25 -4.60 -1.53
N HIS A 36 2.03 -4.49 -0.22
CA HIS A 36 0.72 -4.46 0.40
C HIS A 36 0.28 -3.02 0.62
N LEU A 37 -0.53 -2.51 -0.30
CA LEU A 37 -1.09 -1.16 -0.28
C LEU A 37 -2.24 -1.10 0.74
N CYS A 38 -1.93 -0.61 1.93
CA CYS A 38 -2.86 -0.48 3.04
C CYS A 38 -3.43 0.94 3.12
N HIS A 39 -4.74 1.07 2.97
CA HIS A 39 -5.45 2.32 3.25
C HIS A 39 -6.33 2.17 4.49
N VAL A 40 -6.09 3.04 5.47
CA VAL A 40 -6.87 3.09 6.71
C VAL A 40 -7.82 4.26 6.66
N PHE A 41 -9.11 3.97 6.60
CA PHE A 41 -10.14 5.00 6.62
C PHE A 41 -10.42 5.45 8.05
N ARG A 42 -10.23 6.74 8.33
CA ARG A 42 -10.57 7.33 9.65
C ARG A 42 -12.08 7.53 9.84
N ASP A 43 -12.79 7.85 8.76
CA ASP A 43 -14.23 8.05 8.75
C ASP A 43 -14.77 7.48 7.43
N ASN A 44 -15.40 6.30 7.49
CA ASN A 44 -15.92 5.60 6.31
C ASN A 44 -17.37 5.13 6.44
N PRO A 45 -18.32 6.04 6.74
CA PRO A 45 -19.72 5.68 6.91
C PRO A 45 -20.35 5.15 5.61
N GLU A 46 -19.80 5.53 4.46
CA GLU A 46 -20.28 5.15 3.13
C GLU A 46 -19.66 3.83 2.61
N GLY A 47 -18.71 3.23 3.34
CA GLY A 47 -18.06 1.99 2.93
C GLY A 47 -17.25 2.14 1.64
N ALA A 48 -16.56 3.26 1.49
CA ALA A 48 -15.59 3.46 0.41
C ALA A 48 -14.54 2.36 0.44
N SER A 49 -14.17 1.87 -0.74
CA SER A 49 -13.16 0.83 -0.89
C SER A 49 -11.80 1.43 -1.27
N VAL A 50 -10.72 0.78 -0.85
CA VAL A 50 -9.34 1.13 -1.22
C VAL A 50 -9.17 1.28 -2.75
N HIS A 51 -9.91 0.52 -3.56
CA HIS A 51 -9.89 0.62 -5.01
C HIS A 51 -10.48 1.92 -5.57
N GLN A 52 -11.21 2.71 -4.78
CA GLN A 52 -11.77 3.99 -5.19
C GLN A 52 -10.81 5.16 -4.93
N ILE A 53 -9.73 4.93 -4.20
CA ILE A 53 -8.75 5.97 -3.84
C ILE A 53 -7.76 6.18 -4.99
N ALA A 54 -7.68 7.42 -5.48
CA ALA A 54 -6.79 7.80 -6.57
C ALA A 54 -5.31 7.54 -6.21
N ALA A 55 -4.90 7.88 -4.99
CA ALA A 55 -3.56 7.64 -4.48
C ALA A 55 -3.14 6.15 -4.53
N VAL A 56 -4.04 5.24 -4.13
CA VAL A 56 -3.79 3.78 -4.18
C VAL A 56 -3.64 3.32 -5.62
N ARG A 57 -4.51 3.78 -6.53
CA ARG A 57 -4.40 3.45 -7.97
C ARG A 57 -3.06 3.92 -8.55
N ARG A 58 -2.64 5.14 -8.22
CA ARG A 58 -1.38 5.72 -8.70
C ARG A 58 -0.15 4.95 -8.19
N ALA A 59 -0.14 4.59 -6.90
CA ALA A 59 0.94 3.78 -6.32
C ALA A 59 1.00 2.39 -6.98
N ARG A 60 -0.15 1.74 -7.15
CA ARG A 60 -0.27 0.47 -7.85
C ARG A 60 0.27 0.56 -9.28
N GLU A 61 -0.14 1.56 -10.05
CA GLU A 61 0.32 1.76 -11.43
C GLU A 61 1.85 1.86 -11.50
N SER A 62 2.48 2.65 -10.62
CA SER A 62 3.95 2.75 -10.53
C SER A 62 4.62 1.40 -10.22
N LEU A 63 4.07 0.65 -9.27
CA LEU A 63 4.61 -0.66 -8.87
C LEU A 63 4.42 -1.73 -9.95
N GLU A 64 3.25 -1.79 -10.59
CA GLU A 64 2.97 -2.72 -11.69
C GLU A 64 3.84 -2.41 -12.92
N ASP A 65 4.08 -1.13 -13.23
CA ASP A 65 5.00 -0.72 -14.29
C ASP A 65 6.46 -1.15 -14.00
N ALA A 66 6.83 -1.25 -12.72
CA ALA A 66 8.11 -1.78 -12.25
C ALA A 66 8.14 -3.32 -12.15
N GLY A 67 7.02 -4.00 -12.39
CA GLY A 67 6.89 -5.46 -12.29
C GLY A 67 6.80 -5.99 -10.86
N VAL A 68 6.37 -5.16 -9.91
CA VAL A 68 6.16 -5.53 -8.50
C VAL A 68 4.70 -5.95 -8.29
N ASP A 69 4.49 -7.09 -7.60
CA ASP A 69 3.16 -7.57 -7.27
C ASP A 69 2.49 -6.69 -6.20
N CYS A 70 1.20 -6.38 -6.38
CA CYS A 70 0.46 -5.50 -5.50
C CYS A 70 -0.76 -6.19 -4.87
N VAL A 71 -0.86 -6.14 -3.55
CA VAL A 71 -2.02 -6.59 -2.77
C VAL A 71 -2.66 -5.37 -2.11
N HIS A 72 -3.99 -5.33 -2.08
CA HIS A 72 -4.72 -4.23 -1.45
C HIS A 72 -5.19 -4.67 -0.07
N TYR A 73 -4.99 -3.81 0.92
CA TYR A 73 -5.49 -4.00 2.26
C TYR A 73 -6.30 -2.77 2.66
N GLU A 74 -7.50 -2.99 3.20
CA GLU A 74 -8.37 -1.92 3.68
C GLU A 74 -8.72 -2.15 5.13
N ALA A 75 -8.58 -1.10 5.93
CA ALA A 75 -8.93 -1.10 7.34
C ALA A 75 -9.64 0.21 7.71
N SER A 76 -10.26 0.25 8.88
CA SER A 76 -10.96 1.43 9.38
C SER A 76 -10.61 1.64 10.85
N GLY A 77 -10.11 2.82 11.21
CA GLY A 77 -9.59 3.07 12.55
C GLY A 77 -8.44 4.08 12.55
N ASP A 78 -7.56 3.94 13.55
CA ASP A 78 -6.32 4.71 13.61
C ASP A 78 -5.28 4.10 12.65
N PRO A 79 -4.68 4.89 11.74
CA PRO A 79 -3.74 4.36 10.77
C PRO A 79 -2.54 3.62 11.37
N ALA A 80 -2.00 4.08 12.49
CA ALA A 80 -0.83 3.45 13.09
C ALA A 80 -1.20 2.11 13.71
N ASP A 81 -2.31 2.06 14.45
CA ASP A 81 -2.79 0.84 15.09
C ASP A 81 -3.17 -0.23 14.06
N GLU A 82 -3.91 0.17 13.01
CA GLU A 82 -4.34 -0.77 11.96
C GLU A 82 -3.15 -1.29 11.12
N LEU A 83 -2.14 -0.46 10.85
CA LEU A 83 -0.93 -0.92 10.16
C LEU A 83 -0.14 -1.92 11.03
N LEU A 84 -0.02 -1.66 12.33
CA LEU A 84 0.63 -2.57 13.27
C LEU A 84 -0.15 -3.86 13.46
N ALA A 85 -1.48 -3.81 13.39
CA ALA A 85 -2.34 -4.99 13.43
C ALA A 85 -2.28 -5.81 12.14
N ALA A 86 -2.12 -5.17 10.98
CA ALA A 86 -1.98 -5.85 9.69
C ALA A 86 -0.61 -6.51 9.50
N ALA A 87 0.45 -5.93 10.08
CA ALA A 87 1.81 -6.45 9.97
C ALA A 87 1.96 -7.95 10.32
N PRO A 88 1.47 -8.49 11.45
CA PRO A 88 1.61 -9.93 11.74
C PRO A 88 0.87 -10.86 10.77
N ASP A 89 -0.23 -10.40 10.15
CA ASP A 89 -0.97 -11.19 9.16
C ASP A 89 -0.25 -11.23 7.81
N ILE A 90 0.43 -10.14 7.46
CA ILE A 90 1.17 -9.98 6.21
C ILE A 90 2.58 -10.58 6.32
N GLY A 91 3.21 -10.45 7.50
CA GLY A 91 4.59 -10.82 7.76
C GLY A 91 5.61 -9.99 6.98
N PRO A 92 5.56 -8.64 7.01
CA PRO A 92 6.51 -7.83 6.27
C PRO A 92 7.93 -7.97 6.83
N ASP A 93 8.91 -8.09 5.93
CA ASP A 93 10.33 -8.34 6.23
C ASP A 93 11.22 -7.11 5.94
#